data_AF-A0A930SMN5-F1
#
_entry.id   AF-A0A930SMN5-F1
#
_cell.length_a   1.000
_cell.length_b   1.000
_cell.length_c   1.000
_cell.angle_alpha   90.00
_cell.angle_beta   90.00
_cell.angle_gamma   90.00
#
_symmetry.space_group_name_H-M   'P 1'
#
loop_
_entity.id
_entity.type
_entity.pdbx_description
1 polymer ?
#
loop_
_entity_poly.entity_id
_entity_poly.type
_entity_poly.pdbx_seq_one_letter_code
_entity_poly.pdbx_strand_id
1 'polypeptide(L)' 'MTTTTPRPASRADYVKQIGVVYWYKLMQLGVPQDTARKIAAAIAKFDAVQRPPSPEQQALISEFSVAVCRAQLWRRQLLR' A
#
# COMPACT_ATOMS: atom_id res chain seq x y z
N MET A 1 -13.10 -12.95 22.40
CA MET A 1 -12.81 -13.41 21.01
C MET A 1 -11.48 -12.80 20.60
N THR A 2 -10.38 -13.55 20.75
CA THR A 2 -9.04 -13.09 20.37
C THR A 2 -8.79 -13.49 18.91
N THR A 3 -8.90 -12.55 17.99
CA THR A 3 -8.49 -12.76 16.59
C THR A 3 -6.96 -12.80 16.53
N THR A 4 -6.41 -14.00 16.69
CA THR A 4 -5.00 -14.28 16.43
C THR A 4 -4.79 -14.25 14.92
N THR A 5 -4.41 -13.10 14.38
CA THR A 5 -4.01 -13.00 12.96
C THR A 5 -2.80 -13.92 12.75
N PRO A 6 -2.86 -14.91 11.84
CA PRO A 6 -1.76 -15.83 11.63
C PRO A 6 -0.51 -15.06 11.17
N ARG A 7 0.62 -15.33 11.81
CA ARG A 7 1.92 -14.78 11.43
C ARG A 7 2.20 -15.19 9.97
N PRO A 8 2.53 -14.26 9.07
CA PRO A 8 2.72 -14.58 7.66
C PRO A 8 3.85 -15.59 7.48
N ALA A 9 3.57 -16.66 6.74
CA ALA A 9 4.53 -17.75 6.48
C ALA A 9 5.73 -17.29 5.62
N SER A 10 5.56 -16.22 4.85
CA SER A 10 6.61 -15.63 4.03
C SER A 10 6.46 -14.10 3.92
N ARG A 11 7.54 -13.41 3.54
CA ARG A 11 7.49 -11.96 3.22
C ARG A 11 6.49 -11.67 2.09
N ALA A 12 6.35 -12.59 1.13
CA ALA A 12 5.40 -12.45 0.03
C ALA A 12 3.94 -12.48 0.50
N ASP A 13 3.62 -13.35 1.47
CA ASP A 13 2.29 -13.42 2.04
C ASP A 13 1.97 -12.18 2.87
N TYR A 14 2.96 -11.66 3.61
CA TYR A 14 2.81 -10.41 4.33
C TYR A 14 2.51 -9.24 3.38
N VAL A 15 3.25 -9.11 2.27
CA VAL A 15 3.00 -8.08 1.24
C VAL A 15 1.56 -8.20 0.71
N LYS A 16 1.08 -9.42 0.42
CA LYS A 16 -0.29 -9.63 -0.05
C LYS A 16 -1.31 -9.22 0.99
N GLN A 17 -1.15 -9.64 2.25
CA GLN A 17 -2.07 -9.33 3.33
C GLN A 17 -2.21 -7.82 3.56
N ILE A 18 -1.08 -7.10 3.74
CA ILE A 18 -1.12 -5.65 3.96
C ILE A 18 -1.56 -4.91 2.68
N GLY A 19 -1.21 -5.43 1.51
CA GLY A 19 -1.62 -4.87 0.22
C GLY A 19 -3.14 -4.87 0.04
N VAL A 20 -3.84 -5.93 0.48
CA VAL A 20 -5.32 -5.98 0.45
C VAL A 20 -5.92 -4.92 1.37
N VAL A 21 -5.37 -4.75 2.58
CA VAL A 21 -5.83 -3.73 3.52
C VAL A 21 -5.63 -2.32 2.94
N TYR A 22 -4.46 -2.06 2.35
CA TYR A 22 -4.14 -0.76 1.75
C TYR A 22 -5.03 -0.46 0.56
N TRP A 23 -5.30 -1.47 -0.28
CA TRP A 23 -6.19 -1.36 -1.42
C TRP A 23 -7.60 -0.95 -1.00
N TYR A 24 -8.16 -1.62 0.02
CA TYR A 24 -9.49 -1.30 0.52
C TYR A 24 -9.58 0.12 1.10
N LYS A 25 -8.58 0.55 1.88
CA LYS A 25 -8.51 1.92 2.41
C LYS A 25 -8.52 2.98 1.31
N LEU A 26 -7.79 2.75 0.22
CA LEU A 26 -7.74 3.69 -0.90
C LEU A 26 -9.07 3.74 -1.66
N MET A 27 -9.72 2.58 -1.86
CA MET A 27 -11.05 2.53 -2.49
C MET A 27 -12.11 3.27 -1.66
N GLN A 28 -12.08 3.14 -0.33
CA GLN A 28 -12.98 3.89 0.56
C GLN A 28 -12.83 5.42 0.45
N LEU A 29 -11.68 5.89 -0.02
CA LEU A 29 -11.38 7.30 -0.26
C LEU A 29 -11.63 7.74 -1.71
N GLY A 30 -12.26 6.88 -2.52
CA GLY A 30 -12.64 7.20 -3.90
C GLY A 30 -11.54 6.97 -4.94
N VAL A 31 -10.43 6.32 -4.59
CA VAL A 31 -9.40 5.96 -5.58
C VAL A 31 -9.94 4.83 -6.48
N PRO A 32 -9.87 4.95 -7.82
CA PRO A 32 -10.32 3.91 -8.73
C PRO A 32 -9.67 2.57 -8.44
N GLN A 33 -10.42 1.47 -8.60
CA GLN A 33 -10.02 0.14 -8.17
C GLN A 33 -8.64 -0.29 -8.67
N ASP A 34 -8.36 -0.17 -9.97
CA ASP A 34 -7.08 -0.54 -10.58
C ASP A 34 -5.93 0.33 -10.09
N THR A 35 -6.17 1.63 -9.94
CA THR A 35 -5.20 2.59 -9.41
C THR A 35 -4.88 2.30 -7.94
N ALA A 36 -5.91 2.08 -7.13
CA ALA A 36 -5.78 1.73 -5.72
C ALA A 36 -4.96 0.45 -5.54
N ARG A 37 -5.18 -0.55 -6.40
CA ARG A 37 -4.43 -1.81 -6.38
C ARG A 37 -2.95 -1.60 -6.68
N LYS A 38 -2.61 -0.78 -7.69
CA LYS A 38 -1.22 -0.44 -8.05
C LYS A 38 -0.50 0.29 -6.92
N ILE A 39 -1.14 1.33 -6.36
CA ILE A 39 -0.59 2.11 -5.24
C ILE A 39 -0.40 1.22 -4.01
N ALA A 40 -1.43 0.46 -3.62
CA ALA A 40 -1.38 -0.43 -2.47
C ALA A 40 -0.25 -1.45 -2.58
N ALA A 41 -0.07 -2.07 -3.76
CA ALA A 41 1.00 -3.02 -3.98
C ALA A 41 2.40 -2.37 -3.90
N ALA A 42 2.56 -1.13 -4.38
CA ALA A 42 3.82 -0.40 -4.29
C ALA A 42 4.18 -0.08 -2.83
N ILE A 43 3.22 0.47 -2.06
CA ILE A 43 3.41 0.81 -0.64
C ILE A 43 3.62 -0.45 0.20
N ALA A 44 2.88 -1.54 -0.07
CA ALA A 44 3.04 -2.81 0.63
C ALA A 44 4.43 -3.43 0.41
N LYS A 45 4.94 -3.38 -0.83
CA LYS A 45 6.31 -3.83 -1.13
C LYS A 45 7.35 -2.96 -0.42
N PHE A 46 7.14 -1.65 -0.39
CA PHE A 46 8.02 -0.75 0.35
C PHE A 46 8.04 -1.09 1.85
N ASP A 47 6.87 -1.20 2.48
CA ASP A 47 6.77 -1.47 3.92
C ASP A 47 7.34 -2.85 4.31
N ALA A 48 7.08 -3.88 3.51
CA ALA A 48 7.46 -5.26 3.86
C ALA A 48 8.91 -5.63 3.50
N VAL A 49 9.44 -5.10 2.40
CA VAL A 49 10.77 -5.50 1.88
C VAL A 49 11.67 -4.31 1.55
N GLN A 50 11.30 -3.09 1.94
CA GLN A 50 12.09 -1.86 1.71
C GLN A 50 12.42 -1.63 0.22
N ARG A 51 11.60 -2.17 -0.69
CA ARG A 51 11.77 -1.97 -2.13
C ARG A 51 11.15 -0.63 -2.51
N PRO A 52 11.93 0.34 -3.04
CA PRO A 52 11.39 1.62 -3.46
C PRO A 52 10.40 1.45 -4.62
N PRO A 53 9.35 2.29 -4.70
CA PRO A 53 8.46 2.31 -5.86
C PRO A 53 9.22 2.70 -7.13
N SER A 54 8.79 2.19 -8.28
CA SER A 54 9.31 2.66 -9.58
C SER A 54 8.84 4.10 -9.88
N PRO A 55 9.49 4.83 -10.81
CA PRO A 55 9.08 6.21 -11.16
C PRO A 55 7.59 6.34 -11.52
N GLU A 56 7.04 5.37 -12.26
CA GLU A 56 5.61 5.33 -12.59
C GLU A 56 4.72 5.16 -11.34
N GLN A 57 5.15 4.34 -10.38
CA GLN A 57 4.44 4.15 -9.12
C GLN A 57 4.54 5.39 -8.23
N GLN A 58 5.69 6.08 -8.23
CA GLN A 58 5.86 7.36 -7.53
C GLN A 58 4.95 8.44 -8.11
N ALA A 59 4.82 8.50 -9.44
CA ALA A 59 3.89 9.41 -10.11
C ALA A 59 2.45 9.15 -9.65
N LEU A 60 2.01 7.88 -9.67
CA LEU A 60 0.67 7.50 -9.19
C LEU A 60 0.46 7.80 -7.70
N ILE A 61 1.46 7.53 -6.85
CA ILE A 61 1.39 7.87 -5.41
C ILE A 61 1.29 9.38 -5.22
N SER A 62 1.99 10.16 -6.03
CA SER A 62 1.98 11.64 -5.96
C SER A 62 0.65 12.22 -6.41
N GLU A 63 0.10 11.72 -7.51
CA GLU A 63 -1.21 12.10 -8.05
C GLU A 63 -2.32 11.87 -7.01
N PHE A 64 -2.28 10.74 -6.30
CA PHE A 64 -3.25 10.38 -5.26
C PHE A 64 -2.76 10.69 -3.84
N SER A 65 -1.81 11.60 -3.68
CA SER A 65 -1.13 11.90 -2.41
C SER A 65 -2.10 12.23 -1.27
N VAL A 66 -3.17 12.98 -1.54
CA VAL A 66 -4.21 13.31 -0.55
C VAL A 66 -4.90 12.05 -0.02
N ALA A 67 -5.28 11.12 -0.91
CA ALA A 67 -5.90 9.86 -0.51
C ALA A 67 -4.91 8.96 0.24
N VAL A 68 -3.66 8.88 -0.22
CA VAL A 68 -2.58 8.12 0.45
C VAL A 68 -2.34 8.66 1.87
N CYS A 69 -2.31 9.97 2.05
CA CYS A 69 -2.17 10.62 3.36
C CYS A 69 -3.38 10.33 4.26
N ARG A 70 -4.61 10.49 3.76
CA ARG A 70 -5.84 10.21 4.51
C ARG A 70 -5.96 8.74 4.91
N ALA A 71 -5.47 7.82 4.08
CA ALA A 71 -5.40 6.40 4.39
C ALA A 71 -4.30 6.03 5.41
N GLN A 72 -3.48 7.00 5.84
CA GLN A 72 -2.29 6.82 6.69
C GLN A 72 -1.24 5.89 6.06
N LEU A 73 -1.16 5.87 4.72
CA LEU A 73 -0.24 5.04 3.95
C LEU A 73 1.03 5.78 3.51
N TRP A 74 1.13 7.07 3.82
CA TRP A 74 2.30 7.87 3.48
C TRP A 74 3.55 7.42 4.23
N ARG A 75 4.70 7.43 3.53
CA ARG A 75 6.04 7.33 4.12
C ARG A 75 6.92 8.42 3.52
N ARG A 76 7.77 9.04 4.34
CA ARG A 76 8.71 10.08 3.89
C ARG A 76 9.65 9.63 2.77
N GLN A 77 9.84 8.32 2.62
CA GLN A 77 10.77 7.70 1.68
C GLN A 77 10.08 7.19 0.39
N LEU A 78 8.76 7.33 0.24
CA LEU A 78 8.07 6.86 -0.97
C LEU A 78 8.41 7.66 -2.24
N LEU A 79 8.79 8.93 -2.08
CA LEU A 79 9.08 9.86 -3.18
C LEU A 79 10.56 10.29 -3.25
N ARG A 80 11.45 9.56 -2.58
CA ARG A 80 12.89 9.82 -2.60
C ARG A 80 13.60 8.88 -3.54
#